data_AF-A0AAV4IMS8-F1
#
_entry.id   AF-A0AAV4IMS8-F1
#
_cell.length_a   1.000
_cell.length_b   1.000
_cell.length_c   1.000
_cell.angle_alpha   90.00
_cell.angle_beta   90.00
_cell.angle_gamma   90.00
#
_symmetry.space_group_name_H-M   'P 1'
#
loop_
_entity.id
_entity.type
_entity.pdbx_description
1 polymer ?
#
loop_
_entity_poly.entity_id
_entity_poly.type
_entity_poly.pdbx_seq_one_letter_code
_entity_poly.pdbx_strand_id
1 'polypeptide(L)'
;MHKKRLDVNKLKDPDVRKLFTIQLKNRFQALSEQENNSPQEMENINHLWNQVKTSYQDAGQLTLGHRSKKYKEWISQEAWKKIEERRDIKKKILATKSERLKHQQQQAYREIDRDVKKIIRRDKQKRLEDMATLAEDAAYKGDHGTLYKITKQVCGRFRNSTEAPVRRTASDI
;
A
#
# COMPACT_ATOMS: atom_id res chain seq x y z
N MET A 1 4.73 -19.08 -3.03
CA MET A 1 4.69 -18.01 -2.00
C MET A 1 5.18 -16.69 -2.60
N HIS A 2 4.44 -15.58 -2.49
CA HIS A 2 4.89 -14.28 -3.00
C HIS A 2 5.93 -13.66 -2.04
N LYS A 3 7.17 -13.46 -2.51
CA LYS A 3 8.21 -12.75 -1.74
C LYS A 3 7.82 -11.28 -1.60
N LYS A 4 7.57 -10.84 -0.37
CA LYS A 4 7.31 -9.43 -0.07
C LYS A 4 8.60 -8.63 -0.28
N ARG A 5 8.56 -7.57 -1.09
CA ARG A 5 9.71 -6.71 -1.35
C ARG A 5 9.95 -5.78 -0.16
N LEU A 6 11.22 -5.51 0.18
CA LEU A 6 11.61 -4.53 1.19
C LEU A 6 11.35 -3.10 0.71
N ASP A 7 11.09 -2.17 1.64
CA ASP A 7 10.87 -0.75 1.30
C ASP A 7 12.18 0.03 1.19
N VAL A 8 12.88 -0.17 0.08
CA VAL A 8 14.18 0.47 -0.22
C VAL A 8 14.09 2.00 -0.25
N ASN A 9 12.90 2.58 -0.44
CA ASN A 9 12.73 4.05 -0.43
C ASN A 9 13.10 4.68 0.91
N LYS A 10 12.99 3.94 2.01
CA LYS A 10 13.35 4.43 3.35
C LYS A 10 14.85 4.73 3.49
N LEU A 11 15.70 4.15 2.66
CA LEU A 11 17.15 4.45 2.65
C LEU A 11 17.48 5.87 2.16
N LYS A 12 16.48 6.60 1.62
CA LYS A 12 16.63 8.03 1.31
C LYS A 12 16.79 8.87 2.58
N ASP A 13 16.21 8.42 3.69
CA ASP A 13 16.37 9.05 4.99
C ASP A 13 17.77 8.74 5.56
N PRO A 14 18.59 9.76 5.89
CA PRO A 14 19.94 9.58 6.40
C PRO A 14 19.99 8.80 7.71
N ASP A 15 18.97 8.91 8.57
CA ASP A 15 18.96 8.26 9.88
C ASP A 15 18.65 6.77 9.75
N VAL A 16 17.67 6.43 8.91
CA VAL A 16 17.34 5.03 8.59
C VAL A 16 18.52 4.33 7.91
N ARG A 17 19.25 5.04 7.04
CA ARG A 17 20.44 4.51 6.38
C ARG A 17 21.55 4.17 7.40
N LYS A 18 21.83 5.05 8.35
CA LYS A 18 22.81 4.79 9.42
C LYS A 18 22.42 3.56 10.24
N LEU A 19 21.17 3.47 10.65
CA LEU A 19 20.64 2.32 11.40
C LEU A 19 20.78 1.00 10.62
N PHE A 20 20.46 1.00 9.33
CA PHE A 20 20.66 -0.17 8.47
C PHE A 20 22.13 -0.58 8.38
N THR A 21 23.05 0.37 8.18
CA THR A 21 24.49 0.10 8.11
C THR A 21 25.02 -0.51 9.41
N ILE A 22 24.61 0.02 10.57
CA ILE A 22 25.01 -0.53 11.88
C ILE A 22 24.49 -1.96 12.04
N GLN A 23 23.19 -2.18 11.76
CA GLN A 23 22.59 -3.50 11.91
C GLN A 23 23.23 -4.55 10.99
N LEU A 24 23.61 -4.14 9.77
CA LEU A 24 24.29 -5.00 8.82
C LEU A 24 25.70 -5.36 9.33
N LYS A 25 26.47 -4.38 9.81
CA LYS A 25 27.82 -4.59 10.38
C LYS A 25 27.78 -5.56 11.56
N ASN A 26 26.86 -5.34 12.50
CA ASN A 26 26.72 -6.19 13.69
C ASN A 26 26.43 -7.66 13.31
N ARG A 27 25.62 -7.88 12.27
CA ARG A 27 25.31 -9.24 11.80
C ARG A 27 26.47 -9.93 11.12
N PHE A 28 27.21 -9.22 10.26
CA PHE A 28 28.38 -9.80 9.61
C PHE A 28 29.49 -10.12 10.60
N GLN A 29 29.65 -9.30 11.64
CA GLN A 29 30.56 -9.60 12.73
C GLN A 29 30.18 -10.92 13.42
N ALA A 30 28.91 -11.09 13.81
CA ALA A 30 28.44 -12.34 14.41
C ALA A 30 28.60 -13.56 13.48
N LEU A 31 28.38 -13.40 12.16
CA LEU A 31 28.60 -14.48 11.19
C LEU A 31 30.08 -14.88 11.09
N SER A 32 31.00 -13.91 11.09
CA SER A 32 32.44 -14.19 11.04
C SER A 32 32.94 -14.94 12.28
N GLU A 33 32.39 -14.61 13.46
CA GLU A 33 32.69 -15.32 14.72
C GLU A 33 32.16 -16.77 14.68
N GLN A 34 31.04 -17.01 14.00
CA GLN A 34 30.47 -18.35 13.83
C GLN A 34 31.26 -19.21 12.83
N GLU A 35 31.75 -18.63 11.73
CA GLU A 35 32.58 -19.33 10.73
C GLU A 35 33.93 -19.77 11.29
N ASN A 36 34.56 -18.97 12.15
CA ASN A 36 35.84 -19.32 12.78
C ASN A 36 35.76 -20.54 13.74
N ASN A 37 34.56 -20.98 14.10
CA ASN A 37 34.32 -22.07 15.04
C ASN A 37 33.82 -23.38 14.36
N SER A 38 33.70 -23.41 13.02
CA SER A 38 33.14 -24.56 12.28
C SER A 38 34.24 -25.29 11.48
N PRO A 39 34.38 -26.63 11.57
CA PRO A 39 35.29 -27.40 10.72
C PRO A 39 34.86 -27.30 9.25
N GLN A 40 35.81 -27.00 8.35
CA GLN A 40 35.57 -26.90 6.90
C GLN A 40 34.97 -28.19 6.33
N GLU A 41 33.70 -28.13 5.90
CA GLU A 41 33.11 -29.12 4.99
C GLU A 41 32.71 -28.49 3.65
N MET A 42 32.86 -29.29 2.60
CA MET A 42 33.01 -28.95 1.18
C MET A 42 31.72 -28.43 0.47
N GLU A 43 30.68 -28.02 1.20
CA GLU A 43 29.43 -27.43 0.65
C GLU A 43 29.42 -25.88 0.69
N ASN A 44 30.60 -25.28 0.69
CA ASN A 44 30.86 -24.00 1.35
C ASN A 44 30.31 -22.75 0.61
N ILE A 45 30.38 -22.70 -0.73
CA ILE A 45 30.04 -21.46 -1.48
C ILE A 45 28.54 -21.19 -1.51
N ASN A 46 27.71 -22.22 -1.73
CA ASN A 46 26.26 -22.05 -1.75
C ASN A 46 25.71 -21.74 -0.36
N HIS A 47 26.29 -22.33 0.69
CA HIS A 47 25.96 -22.04 2.07
C HIS A 47 26.32 -20.60 2.44
N LEU A 48 27.55 -20.17 2.14
CA LEU A 48 28.03 -18.80 2.35
C LEU A 48 27.15 -17.78 1.62
N TRP A 49 26.82 -18.05 0.35
CA TRP A 49 25.92 -17.19 -0.41
C TRP A 49 24.53 -17.07 0.23
N ASN A 50 24.00 -18.17 0.76
CA ASN A 50 22.73 -18.16 1.49
C ASN A 50 22.82 -17.41 2.82
N GLN A 51 23.92 -17.53 3.57
CA GLN A 51 24.14 -16.76 4.81
C GLN A 51 24.21 -15.26 4.53
N VAL A 52 25.00 -14.84 3.53
CA VAL A 52 25.09 -13.45 3.09
C VAL A 52 23.71 -12.94 2.68
N LYS A 53 22.99 -13.68 1.84
CA LYS A 53 21.64 -13.29 1.42
C LYS A 53 20.67 -13.15 2.59
N THR A 54 20.73 -14.06 3.56
CA THR A 54 19.86 -14.06 4.74
C THR A 54 20.18 -12.88 5.65
N SER A 55 21.47 -12.58 5.88
CA SER A 55 21.89 -11.43 6.70
C SER A 55 21.39 -10.10 6.12
N TYR A 56 21.47 -9.93 4.80
CA TYR A 56 20.91 -8.77 4.09
C TYR A 56 19.39 -8.72 4.20
N GLN A 57 18.69 -9.85 4.04
CA GLN A 57 17.23 -9.92 4.15
C GLN A 57 16.75 -9.58 5.55
N ASP A 58 17.40 -10.12 6.58
CA ASP A 58 17.04 -9.90 7.98
C ASP A 58 17.37 -8.46 8.43
N ALA A 59 18.49 -7.90 7.95
CA ALA A 59 18.85 -6.50 8.22
C ALA A 59 17.83 -5.55 7.59
N GLY A 60 17.45 -5.85 6.35
CA GLY A 60 16.42 -5.11 5.63
C GLY A 60 15.06 -5.25 6.30
N GLN A 61 14.68 -6.44 6.77
CA GLN A 61 13.40 -6.67 7.41
C GLN A 61 13.27 -5.92 8.75
N LEU A 62 14.33 -5.88 9.56
CA LEU A 62 14.30 -5.18 10.85
C LEU A 62 14.27 -3.65 10.71
N THR A 63 15.01 -3.09 9.75
CA THR A 63 15.16 -1.62 9.63
C THR A 63 14.20 -1.00 8.62
N LEU A 64 14.14 -1.55 7.40
CA LEU A 64 13.31 -1.03 6.32
C LEU A 64 11.88 -1.57 6.42
N GLY A 65 11.74 -2.82 6.84
CA GLY A 65 10.48 -3.56 6.77
C GLY A 65 10.04 -3.79 5.32
N HIS A 66 8.81 -4.27 5.18
CA HIS A 66 8.26 -4.59 3.87
C HIS A 66 7.60 -3.37 3.23
N ARG A 67 7.73 -3.27 1.90
CA ARG A 67 6.97 -2.32 1.09
C ARG A 67 5.50 -2.64 1.25
N SER A 68 4.79 -1.79 1.99
CA SER A 68 3.34 -1.85 2.00
C SER A 68 2.85 -1.54 0.59
N LYS A 69 1.81 -2.25 0.16
CA LYS A 69 1.09 -1.86 -1.07
C LYS A 69 0.55 -0.47 -0.76
N LYS A 70 1.18 0.58 -1.32
CA LYS A 70 0.65 1.94 -1.23
C LYS A 70 -0.74 1.88 -1.85
N TYR A 71 -1.75 1.77 -1.00
CA TYR A 71 -3.12 1.98 -1.41
C TYR A 71 -3.17 3.41 -1.91
N LYS A 72 -3.59 3.58 -3.16
CA LYS A 72 -4.07 4.84 -3.77
C LYS A 72 -3.44 6.09 -3.13
N GLU A 73 -2.37 6.59 -3.74
CA GLU A 73 -1.57 7.75 -3.25
C GLU A 73 -2.37 9.01 -2.95
N TRP A 74 -3.63 9.10 -3.40
CA TRP A 74 -4.55 10.20 -3.10
C TRP A 74 -5.23 10.13 -1.73
N ILE A 75 -5.17 9.00 -1.03
CA ILE A 75 -5.79 8.86 0.29
C ILE A 75 -4.91 9.58 1.32
N SER A 76 -5.49 10.55 2.03
CA SER A 76 -4.80 11.35 3.05
C SER A 76 -4.35 10.50 4.24
N GLN A 77 -3.30 10.95 4.93
CA GLN A 77 -2.86 10.33 6.19
C GLN A 77 -3.95 10.37 7.27
N GLU A 78 -4.79 11.42 7.27
CA GLU A 78 -5.96 11.52 8.15
C GLU A 78 -6.96 10.39 7.89
N ALA A 79 -7.24 10.08 6.61
CA ALA A 79 -8.10 8.98 6.22
C ALA A 79 -7.53 7.64 6.68
N TRP A 80 -6.21 7.45 6.56
CA TRP A 80 -5.54 6.25 7.07
C TRP A 80 -5.69 6.06 8.57
N LYS A 81 -5.51 7.14 9.35
CA LYS A 81 -5.70 7.11 10.80
C LYS A 81 -7.13 6.69 11.16
N LYS A 82 -8.14 7.28 10.52
CA LYS A 82 -9.55 6.95 10.73
C LYS A 82 -9.92 5.53 10.29
N ILE A 83 -9.30 5.01 9.23
CA ILE A 83 -9.46 3.61 8.79
C ILE A 83 -8.91 2.64 9.84
N GLU A 84 -7.79 2.97 10.47
CA GLU A 84 -7.22 2.15 11.55
C GLU A 84 -8.09 2.19 12.80
N GLU A 85 -8.59 3.38 13.20
CA GLU A 85 -9.56 3.52 14.30
C GLU A 85 -10.80 2.63 14.07
N ARG A 86 -11.34 2.64 12.83
CA ARG A 86 -12.45 1.76 12.45
C ARG A 86 -12.09 0.27 12.55
N ARG A 87 -10.87 -0.11 12.17
CA ARG A 87 -10.38 -1.50 12.31
C ARG A 87 -10.31 -1.91 13.76
N ASP A 88 -9.84 -1.04 14.64
CA ASP A 88 -9.70 -1.36 16.06
C ASP A 88 -11.05 -1.52 16.75
N ILE A 89 -12.04 -0.68 16.43
CA ILE A 89 -13.41 -0.91 16.91
C ILE A 89 -13.96 -2.23 16.40
N LYS A 90 -13.70 -2.57 15.12
CA LYS A 90 -14.14 -3.85 14.57
C LYS A 90 -13.52 -5.05 15.30
N LYS A 91 -12.24 -4.97 15.68
CA LYS A 91 -11.58 -5.99 16.51
C LYS A 91 -12.26 -6.10 17.89
N LYS A 92 -12.58 -4.97 18.52
CA LYS A 92 -13.30 -4.95 19.82
C LYS A 92 -14.68 -5.61 19.73
N ILE A 93 -15.43 -5.35 18.66
CA ILE A 93 -16.74 -6.00 18.41
C ILE A 93 -16.60 -7.52 18.31
N LEU A 94 -15.57 -8.00 17.58
CA LEU A 94 -15.34 -9.43 17.41
C LEU A 94 -14.88 -10.13 18.70
N ALA A 95 -14.17 -9.43 19.58
CA ALA A 95 -13.69 -9.96 20.86
C ALA A 95 -14.76 -9.95 21.97
N THR A 96 -15.77 -9.07 21.86
CA THR A 96 -16.76 -8.85 22.92
C THR A 96 -17.86 -9.92 22.90
N LYS A 97 -18.04 -10.65 24.00
CA LYS A 97 -19.09 -11.68 24.16
C LYS A 97 -20.46 -11.14 24.62
N SER A 98 -20.47 -10.02 25.35
CA SER A 98 -21.71 -9.41 25.86
C SER A 98 -22.45 -8.62 24.77
N GLU A 99 -23.71 -8.96 24.52
CA GLU A 99 -24.53 -8.32 23.48
C GLU A 99 -24.77 -6.81 23.71
N ARG A 100 -24.90 -6.38 24.97
CA ARG A 100 -25.07 -4.94 25.30
C ARG A 100 -23.84 -4.12 24.90
N LEU A 101 -22.65 -4.58 25.27
CA LEU A 101 -21.39 -3.91 24.94
C LEU A 101 -21.08 -3.96 23.44
N LYS A 102 -21.42 -5.07 22.80
CA LYS A 102 -21.31 -5.24 21.34
C LYS A 102 -22.19 -4.24 20.59
N HIS A 103 -23.43 -4.01 21.05
CA HIS A 103 -24.32 -3.01 20.46
C HIS A 103 -23.75 -1.59 20.56
N GLN A 104 -23.21 -1.20 21.73
CA GLN A 104 -22.55 0.10 21.90
C GLN A 104 -21.35 0.27 20.96
N GLN A 105 -20.50 -0.76 20.85
CA GLN A 105 -19.35 -0.73 19.94
C GLN A 105 -19.78 -0.69 18.46
N GLN A 106 -20.89 -1.33 18.09
CA GLN A 106 -21.47 -1.23 16.75
C GLN A 106 -21.96 0.17 16.43
N GLN A 107 -22.53 0.90 17.39
CA GLN A 107 -22.91 2.31 17.21
C GLN A 107 -21.67 3.17 16.96
N ALA A 108 -20.64 3.04 17.80
CA ALA A 108 -19.36 3.73 17.60
C ALA A 108 -18.71 3.39 16.24
N TYR A 109 -18.79 2.13 15.80
CA TYR A 109 -18.32 1.72 14.48
C TYR A 109 -19.07 2.45 13.35
N ARG A 110 -20.39 2.60 13.45
CA ARG A 110 -21.20 3.30 12.43
C ARG A 110 -20.81 4.77 12.31
N GLU A 111 -20.52 5.44 13.42
CA GLU A 111 -20.05 6.83 13.43
C GLU A 111 -18.71 6.96 12.73
N ILE A 112 -17.71 6.16 13.12
CA ILE A 112 -16.39 6.20 12.46
C ILE A 112 -16.49 5.80 10.99
N ASP A 113 -17.32 4.82 10.62
CA ASP A 113 -17.50 4.43 9.22
C ASP A 113 -18.11 5.57 8.37
N ARG A 114 -19.04 6.36 8.94
CA ARG A 114 -19.57 7.56 8.28
C ARG A 114 -18.47 8.59 8.04
N ASP A 115 -17.63 8.85 9.03
CA ASP A 115 -16.52 9.79 8.93
C ASP A 115 -15.47 9.34 7.91
N VAL A 116 -15.07 8.07 7.96
CA VAL A 116 -14.16 7.47 6.98
C VAL A 116 -14.70 7.65 5.56
N LYS A 117 -15.99 7.36 5.33
CA LYS A 117 -16.62 7.57 4.02
C LYS A 117 -16.63 9.04 3.62
N LYS A 118 -16.83 9.98 4.55
CA LYS A 118 -16.81 11.43 4.29
C LYS A 118 -15.40 11.89 3.86
N ILE A 119 -14.37 11.50 4.60
CA ILE A 119 -12.97 11.86 4.30
C ILE A 119 -12.54 11.27 2.96
N ILE A 120 -12.82 9.98 2.71
CA ILE A 120 -12.44 9.33 1.44
C ILE A 120 -13.12 10.01 0.24
N ARG A 121 -14.38 10.44 0.37
CA ARG A 121 -15.06 11.19 -0.71
C ARG A 121 -14.38 12.54 -0.95
N ARG A 122 -14.03 13.26 0.12
CA ARG A 122 -13.31 14.54 0.04
C ARG A 122 -11.95 14.38 -0.63
N ASP A 123 -11.14 13.41 -0.19
CA ASP A 123 -9.83 13.13 -0.77
C ASP A 123 -9.92 12.76 -2.26
N LYS A 124 -10.93 11.95 -2.62
CA LYS A 124 -11.19 11.60 -4.02
C LYS A 124 -11.57 12.83 -4.84
N GLN A 125 -12.45 13.68 -4.31
CA GLN A 125 -12.88 14.91 -4.99
C GLN A 125 -11.70 15.85 -5.20
N LYS A 126 -10.91 16.10 -4.16
CA LYS A 126 -9.70 16.92 -4.25
C LYS A 126 -8.74 16.41 -5.32
N ARG A 127 -8.48 15.10 -5.36
CA ARG A 127 -7.63 14.51 -6.41
C ARG A 127 -8.22 14.71 -7.81
N LEU A 128 -9.54 14.60 -7.97
CA LEU A 128 -10.19 14.83 -9.27
C LEU A 128 -10.08 16.29 -9.70
N GLU A 129 -10.24 17.22 -8.78
CA GLU A 129 -10.10 18.65 -8.99
C GLU A 129 -8.66 19.04 -9.34
N ASP A 130 -7.66 18.50 -8.63
CA ASP A 130 -6.24 18.65 -8.96
C ASP A 130 -5.91 18.10 -10.36
N MET A 131 -6.57 17.02 -10.80
CA MET A 131 -6.40 16.51 -12.16
C MET A 131 -7.09 17.41 -13.19
N ALA A 132 -8.27 17.96 -12.88
CA ALA A 132 -8.99 18.86 -13.77
C ALA A 132 -8.21 20.17 -14.00
N THR A 133 -7.65 20.76 -12.94
CA THR A 133 -6.83 21.98 -13.06
C THR A 133 -5.58 21.73 -13.91
N LEU A 134 -4.91 20.59 -13.74
CA LEU A 134 -3.78 20.19 -14.59
C LEU A 134 -4.18 19.99 -16.06
N ALA A 135 -5.40 19.51 -16.32
CA ALA A 135 -5.92 19.37 -17.67
C ALA A 135 -6.19 20.74 -18.32
N GLU A 136 -6.80 21.66 -17.58
CA GLU A 136 -7.04 23.05 -18.04
C GLU A 136 -5.72 23.75 -18.38
N ASP A 137 -4.72 23.63 -17.51
CA ASP A 137 -3.38 24.18 -17.70
C ASP A 137 -2.68 23.60 -18.95
N ALA A 138 -2.83 22.30 -19.18
CA ALA A 138 -2.30 21.62 -20.35
C ALA A 138 -2.99 22.09 -21.64
N ALA A 139 -4.31 22.26 -21.60
CA ALA A 139 -5.09 22.78 -22.72
C ALA A 139 -4.68 24.22 -23.07
N TYR A 140 -4.51 25.07 -22.05
CA TYR A 140 -4.04 26.45 -22.23
C TYR A 140 -2.64 26.51 -22.88
N LYS A 141 -1.74 25.60 -22.49
CA LYS A 141 -0.37 25.49 -23.05
C LYS A 141 -0.33 24.80 -24.43
N GLY A 142 -1.44 24.24 -24.92
CA GLY A 142 -1.49 23.46 -26.16
C GLY A 142 -0.85 22.07 -26.06
N ASP A 143 -0.62 21.54 -24.86
CA ASP A 143 -0.09 20.19 -24.65
C ASP A 143 -1.22 19.16 -24.65
N HIS A 144 -1.61 18.76 -25.87
CA HIS A 144 -2.66 17.78 -26.10
C HIS A 144 -2.30 16.39 -25.57
N GLY A 145 -1.01 16.06 -25.47
CA GLY A 145 -0.53 14.75 -25.02
C GLY A 145 -0.76 14.52 -23.53
N THR A 146 -0.49 15.54 -22.70
CA THR A 146 -0.81 15.48 -21.26
C THR A 146 -2.30 15.60 -21.00
N LEU A 147 -2.99 16.49 -21.71
CA LEU A 147 -4.46 16.62 -21.64
C LEU A 147 -5.15 15.26 -21.87
N TYR A 148 -4.83 14.55 -22.95
CA TYR A 148 -5.41 13.23 -23.23
C TYR A 148 -5.13 12.21 -22.12
N LYS A 149 -3.89 12.17 -21.59
CA LYS A 149 -3.53 11.25 -20.50
C LYS A 149 -4.35 11.53 -19.23
N ILE A 150 -4.52 12.80 -18.87
CA ILE A 150 -5.29 13.21 -17.69
C ILE A 150 -6.77 12.87 -17.87
N THR A 151 -7.37 13.24 -18.99
CA THR A 151 -8.78 12.93 -19.28
C THR A 151 -9.04 11.42 -19.28
N LYS A 152 -8.14 10.63 -19.88
CA LYS A 152 -8.20 9.16 -19.84
C LYS A 152 -8.12 8.60 -18.41
N GLN A 153 -7.34 9.24 -17.54
CA GLN A 153 -7.22 8.83 -16.14
C GLN A 153 -8.47 9.20 -15.31
N VAL A 154 -9.09 10.35 -15.59
CA VAL A 154 -10.32 10.83 -14.93
C VAL A 154 -11.53 9.98 -15.34
N CYS A 155 -11.71 9.75 -16.65
CA CYS A 155 -12.84 8.97 -17.19
C CYS A 155 -12.71 7.46 -16.92
N GLY A 156 -11.52 6.98 -16.53
CA GLY A 156 -11.26 5.57 -16.27
C GLY A 156 -11.33 4.72 -17.54
N ARG A 157 -11.42 3.39 -17.35
CA ARG A 157 -11.59 2.46 -18.47
C ARG A 157 -13.05 2.54 -18.91
N PHE A 158 -13.31 3.16 -20.06
CA PHE A 158 -14.62 3.14 -20.70
C PHE A 158 -15.01 1.67 -20.92
N ARG A 159 -16.03 1.19 -20.21
CA ARG A 159 -16.72 -0.03 -20.62
C ARG A 159 -17.67 0.43 -21.70
N ASN A 160 -17.44 0.01 -22.94
CA ASN A 160 -18.50 0.06 -23.94
C ASN A 160 -19.62 -0.82 -23.37
N SER A 161 -20.60 -0.19 -22.72
CA SER A 161 -21.89 -0.84 -22.56
C SER A 161 -22.47 -0.85 -23.95
N THR A 162 -22.11 -1.88 -24.73
CA THR A 162 -22.87 -2.22 -25.92
C THR A 162 -24.21 -2.75 -25.38
N GLU A 163 -25.10 -1.85 -24.96
CA GLU A 163 -26.52 -2.10 -25.12
C GLU A 163 -26.69 -2.20 -26.63
N ALA A 164 -26.56 -3.42 -27.15
CA ALA A 164 -26.95 -3.70 -28.51
C ALA A 164 -28.41 -3.20 -28.64
N PRO A 165 -28.76 -2.47 -29.71
CA PRO A 165 -30.11 -1.96 -29.86
C PRO A 165 -31.08 -3.13 -29.78
N VAL A 166 -32.09 -3.03 -28.92
CA VAL A 166 -33.14 -4.04 -28.81
C VAL A 166 -33.78 -4.18 -30.19
N ARG A 167 -33.50 -5.30 -30.89
CA ARG A 167 -34.20 -5.63 -32.12
C ARG A 167 -35.63 -5.95 -31.73
N ARG A 168 -36.58 -5.10 -32.14
CA ARG A 168 -38.01 -5.47 -32.12
C ARG A 168 -38.18 -6.68 -33.04
N THR A 169 -38.57 -7.82 -32.48
CA THR A 169 -39.05 -8.95 -33.28
C THR A 169 -40.48 -8.67 -33.72
N ALA A 170 -40.84 -9.12 -34.92
CA ALA A 170 -42.11 -8.81 -35.59
C ALA A 170 -43.35 -9.50 -34.95
N SER A 171 -43.29 -9.85 -33.66
CA SER A 171 -44.35 -10.53 -32.92
C SER A 171 -45.23 -9.60 -32.09
N ASP A 172 -44.93 -8.29 -32.06
CA ASP A 172 -45.59 -7.31 -31.18
C ASP A 172 -46.39 -6.25 -31.96
N ILE A 173 -47.03 -6.64 -33.08
CA ILE A 173 -48.11 -5.87 -33.73
C ILE A 173 -49.35 -6.75 -33.80
#